data_AF-A0A3M1GHU9-F1
#
_entry.id   AF-A0A3M1GHU9-F1
#
_cell.length_a   1.000
_cell.length_b   1.000
_cell.length_c   1.000
_cell.angle_alpha   90.00
_cell.angle_beta   90.00
_cell.angle_gamma   90.00
#
_symmetry.space_group_name_H-M   'P 1'
#
loop_
_entity.id
_entity.type
_entity.pdbx_description
1 polymer ?
#
loop_
_entity_poly.entity_id
_entity_poly.type
_entity_poly.pdbx_seq_one_letter_code
_entity_poly.pdbx_strand_id
1 'polypeptide(L)'
;MPAVYEKDWVFQSDTHNVWGTNIIEGRDGRFHAIFSRWPKFRGHLAWVTHSEIVHAVADRLTGPYRFRKLVLPPRGRTYWDGDCTHNPHLLEYDGK
;
A
#
# COMPACT_ATOMS: atom_id res chain seq x y z
N MET A 1 -1.86 -21.95 1.97
CA MET A 1 -1.15 -21.20 3.03
C MET A 1 0.27 -21.75 3.08
N PRO A 2 1.32 -20.93 3.24
CA PRO A 2 2.66 -21.47 3.47
C PRO A 2 2.64 -22.38 4.70
N ALA A 3 3.44 -23.45 4.68
CA ALA A 3 3.50 -24.45 5.76
C ALA A 3 4.03 -23.87 7.09
N VAL A 4 4.69 -22.71 7.01
CA VAL A 4 5.20 -21.94 8.14
C VAL A 4 4.71 -20.50 7.98
N TYR A 5 4.20 -19.91 9.05
CA TYR A 5 3.81 -18.52 9.13
C TYR A 5 4.68 -17.83 10.18
N GLU A 6 5.47 -16.86 9.75
CA GLU A 6 6.21 -15.98 10.65
C GLU A 6 5.49 -14.63 10.73
N LYS A 7 5.30 -14.12 11.95
CA LYS A 7 4.60 -12.85 12.19
C LYS A 7 5.27 -11.68 11.47
N ASP A 8 6.58 -11.75 11.27
CA ASP A 8 7.38 -10.73 10.60
C ASP A 8 7.04 -10.57 9.12
N TRP A 9 6.35 -11.55 8.52
CA TRP A 9 5.90 -11.48 7.13
C TRP A 9 4.62 -10.65 6.97
N VAL A 10 3.96 -10.28 8.08
CA VAL A 10 2.82 -9.38 8.05
C VAL A 10 3.32 -7.95 7.98
N PHE A 11 3.06 -7.29 6.85
CA PHE A 11 3.22 -5.85 6.79
C PHE A 11 2.13 -5.17 7.63
N GLN A 12 2.57 -4.45 8.67
CA GLN A 12 1.70 -3.71 9.58
C GLN A 12 2.28 -2.32 9.86
N SER A 13 1.42 -1.38 10.22
CA SER A 13 1.81 -0.04 10.64
C SER A 13 1.17 0.29 11.98
N ASP A 14 1.94 0.89 12.90
CA ASP A 14 1.42 1.29 14.22
C ASP A 14 0.42 2.44 14.11
N THR A 15 0.57 3.30 13.10
CA THR A 15 -0.20 4.54 12.95
C THR A 15 -1.25 4.48 11.85
N HIS A 16 -1.17 3.50 10.94
CA HIS A 16 -2.06 3.39 9.79
C HIS A 16 -2.68 2.00 9.68
N ASN A 17 -3.93 1.96 9.23
CA ASN A 17 -4.52 0.76 8.68
C ASN A 17 -3.93 0.53 7.29
N VAL A 18 -3.80 -0.74 6.90
CA VAL A 18 -3.28 -1.14 5.59
C VAL A 18 -4.28 -2.11 4.96
N TRP A 19 -4.55 -1.94 3.66
CA TRP A 19 -5.50 -2.78 2.93
C TRP A 19 -5.14 -2.94 1.46
N GLY A 20 -5.55 -4.05 0.85
CA GLY A 20 -5.49 -4.26 -0.60
C GLY A 20 -4.06 -4.26 -1.14
N THR A 21 -3.13 -4.91 -0.44
CA THR A 21 -1.72 -4.93 -0.81
C THR A 21 -1.48 -5.77 -2.06
N ASN A 22 -0.90 -5.16 -3.08
CA ASN A 22 -0.38 -5.84 -4.27
C ASN A 22 1.15 -5.73 -4.24
N ILE A 23 1.83 -6.81 -4.59
CA ILE A 23 3.30 -6.86 -4.63
C ILE A 23 3.74 -7.38 -5.98
N ILE A 24 4.74 -6.73 -6.57
CA ILE A 24 5.48 -7.23 -7.73
C ILE A 24 6.98 -7.21 -7.46
N GLU A 25 7.73 -8.08 -8.13
CA GLU A 25 9.18 -7.96 -8.22
C GLU A 25 9.52 -6.94 -9.32
N GLY A 26 10.25 -5.90 -8.96
CA GLY A 26 10.69 -4.86 -9.87
C GLY A 26 11.92 -5.28 -10.67
N ARG A 27 12.18 -4.56 -11.76
CA ARG A 27 13.37 -4.75 -12.63
C ARG A 27 14.68 -4.44 -11.92
N ASP A 28 14.62 -3.76 -10.77
CA ASP A 28 15.76 -3.49 -9.88
C ASP A 28 16.05 -4.66 -8.92
N GLY A 29 15.34 -5.78 -9.04
CA GLY A 29 15.49 -6.96 -8.20
C GLY A 29 14.90 -6.79 -6.80
N ARG A 30 14.09 -5.75 -6.57
CA ARG A 30 13.42 -5.49 -5.28
C ARG A 30 11.93 -5.76 -5.37
N PHE A 31 11.29 -5.92 -4.22
CA PHE A 31 9.84 -6.11 -4.15
C PHE A 31 9.13 -4.79 -3.89
N HIS A 32 8.20 -4.43 -4.77
CA HIS A 32 7.44 -3.19 -4.75
C HIS A 32 6.02 -3.49 -4.32
N ALA A 33 5.62 -2.96 -3.17
CA ALA A 33 4.25 -3.06 -2.67
C ALA A 33 3.48 -1.76 -2.95
N ILE A 34 2.26 -1.92 -3.47
CA ILE A 34 1.27 -0.85 -3.61
C ILE A 34 0.04 -1.23 -2.81
N PHE A 35 -0.40 -0.35 -1.90
CA PHE A 35 -1.51 -0.63 -0.99
C PHE A 35 -2.23 0.65 -0.57
N SER A 36 -3.44 0.48 -0.03
CA SER A 36 -4.17 1.56 0.63
C SER A 36 -3.71 1.70 2.07
N ARG A 37 -3.60 2.93 2.56
CA ARG A 37 -3.49 3.19 3.99
C ARG A 37 -4.33 4.37 4.43
N TRP A 38 -4.74 4.38 5.69
CA TRP A 38 -5.37 5.54 6.33
C TRP A 38 -5.05 5.57 7.82
N PRO A 39 -5.09 6.74 8.48
CA PRO A 39 -4.67 6.85 9.87
C PRO A 39 -5.59 6.08 10.82
N LYS A 40 -5.01 5.25 11.70
CA LYS A 40 -5.75 4.45 12.70
C LYS A 40 -6.55 5.32 13.66
N PHE A 41 -6.02 6.48 14.03
CA PHE A 41 -6.69 7.41 14.97
C PHE A 41 -8.02 7.97 14.42
N ARG A 42 -8.26 7.88 13.10
CA ARG A 42 -9.53 8.26 12.47
C ARG A 42 -10.56 7.12 12.45
N GLY A 43 -10.20 5.94 12.97
CA GLY A 43 -11.04 4.75 13.00
C GLY A 43 -11.02 3.96 11.69
N HIS A 44 -11.59 2.75 11.73
CA HIS A 44 -11.60 1.85 10.59
C HIS A 44 -12.32 2.44 9.37
N LEU A 45 -13.48 3.07 9.57
CA LEU A 45 -14.31 3.62 8.48
C LEU A 45 -13.70 4.82 7.76
N ALA A 46 -12.59 5.39 8.25
CA ALA A 46 -11.93 6.51 7.57
C ALA A 46 -11.29 6.12 6.23
N TRP A 47 -11.34 4.84 5.82
CA TRP A 47 -10.96 4.44 4.46
C TRP A 47 -11.80 5.16 3.39
N VAL A 48 -13.05 5.57 3.67
CA VAL A 48 -13.88 6.32 2.70
C VAL A 48 -13.47 7.79 2.51
N THR A 49 -12.62 8.34 3.39
CA THR A 49 -12.35 9.79 3.46
C THR A 49 -10.87 10.17 3.60
N HIS A 50 -10.02 9.23 4.00
CA HIS A 50 -8.61 9.48 4.31
C HIS A 50 -7.69 8.38 3.75
N SER A 51 -8.22 7.50 2.89
CA SER A 51 -7.40 6.51 2.23
C SER A 51 -6.55 7.15 1.14
N GLU A 52 -5.27 6.78 1.15
CA GLU A 52 -4.28 7.16 0.16
C GLU A 52 -3.57 5.90 -0.37
N ILE A 53 -3.08 5.96 -1.61
CA ILE A 53 -2.30 4.87 -2.20
C ILE A 53 -0.81 5.11 -1.97
N VAL A 54 -0.13 4.07 -1.50
CA VAL A 54 1.26 4.13 -1.06
C VAL A 54 2.11 3.12 -1.77
N HIS A 55 3.35 3.52 -2.08
CA HIS A 55 4.41 2.65 -2.52
C HIS A 55 5.40 2.39 -1.39
N ALA A 56 5.70 1.11 -1.16
CA ALA A 56 6.76 0.66 -0.27
C ALA A 56 7.67 -0.35 -0.98
N VAL A 57 8.90 -0.51 -0.49
CA VAL A 57 9.90 -1.39 -1.09
C VAL A 57 10.54 -2.29 -0.04
N ALA A 58 10.85 -3.53 -0.42
CA ALA A 58 11.61 -4.49 0.38
C ALA A 58 12.63 -5.23 -0.48
N ASP A 59 13.71 -5.73 0.12
CA ASP A 59 14.68 -6.60 -0.56
C ASP A 59 14.22 -8.08 -0.59
N ARG A 60 13.13 -8.44 0.12
CA ARG A 60 12.53 -9.78 0.14
C ARG A 60 11.01 -9.67 -0.03
N LEU A 61 10.38 -10.68 -0.66
CA LEU A 61 8.93 -10.76 -0.83
C LEU A 61 8.16 -10.67 0.51
N THR A 62 8.76 -11.19 1.57
CA THR A 62 8.18 -11.18 2.92
C THR A 62 8.43 -9.88 3.69
N GLY A 63 9.07 -8.88 3.07
CA GLY A 63 9.46 -7.64 3.74
C GLY A 63 10.81 -7.73 4.47
N PRO A 64 11.11 -6.76 5.36
CA PRO A 64 10.24 -5.67 5.78
C PRO A 64 10.04 -4.62 4.68
N TYR A 65 8.79 -4.23 4.44
CA TYR A 65 8.46 -3.15 3.50
C TYR A 65 8.66 -1.78 4.15
N ARG A 66 9.46 -0.94 3.49
CA ARG A 66 9.71 0.43 3.93
C ARG A 66 8.96 1.41 3.04
N PHE A 67 8.27 2.35 3.65
CA PHE A 67 7.59 3.43 2.93
C PHE A 67 8.55 4.13 1.97
N ARG A 68 8.11 4.31 0.72
CA ARG A 68 8.86 5.02 -0.30
C ARG A 68 8.21 6.35 -0.64
N LYS A 69 6.93 6.34 -1.01
CA LYS A 69 6.17 7.56 -1.37
C LYS A 69 4.66 7.34 -1.37
N LEU A 70 3.92 8.44 -1.37
CA LEU A 70 2.52 8.47 -1.77
C LEU A 70 2.44 8.40 -3.29
N VAL A 71 1.59 7.52 -3.81
CA VAL A 71 1.32 7.36 -5.24
C VAL A 71 0.10 8.16 -5.64
N LEU A 72 -0.97 8.06 -4.86
CA LEU A 72 -2.18 8.87 -5.01
C LEU A 72 -2.49 9.53 -3.65
N PRO A 73 -1.89 10.71 -3.39
CA PRO A 73 -2.19 11.49 -2.20
C PRO A 73 -3.58 12.17 -2.33
N PRO A 74 -4.15 12.68 -1.23
CA PRO A 74 -5.31 13.57 -1.29
C PRO A 74 -5.03 14.77 -2.22
N ARG A 75 -5.98 15.05 -3.12
CA ARG A 75 -5.85 16.13 -4.12
C ARG A 75 -6.80 17.31 -3.86
N GLY A 76 -7.79 17.13 -3.00
CA GLY A 76 -8.76 18.15 -2.61
C GLY A 76 -9.97 18.25 -3.54
N ARG A 77 -10.97 19.01 -3.10
CA ARG A 77 -12.38 19.01 -3.57
C ARG A 77 -12.59 19.32 -5.05
N THR A 78 -11.59 19.86 -5.74
CA THR A 78 -11.66 20.15 -7.18
C THR A 78 -11.42 18.92 -8.05
N TYR A 79 -10.93 17.82 -7.48
CA TYR A 79 -10.68 16.57 -8.18
C TYR A 79 -11.72 15.53 -7.81
N TRP A 80 -12.10 14.69 -8.77
CA TRP A 80 -13.10 13.62 -8.59
C TRP A 80 -12.68 12.57 -7.54
N ASP A 81 -11.37 12.37 -7.36
CA ASP A 81 -10.72 11.51 -6.36
C ASP A 81 -10.06 12.33 -5.24
N GLY A 82 -10.53 13.56 -5.04
CA GLY A 82 -9.89 14.55 -4.17
C GLY A 82 -9.75 14.12 -2.72
N ASP A 83 -10.76 13.42 -2.21
CA ASP A 83 -10.88 13.05 -0.80
C ASP A 83 -10.34 11.64 -0.51
N CYS A 84 -10.39 10.72 -1.48
CA CYS A 84 -10.06 9.32 -1.22
C CYS A 84 -9.61 8.57 -2.48
N THR A 85 -8.52 7.81 -2.34
CA THR A 85 -8.15 6.74 -3.27
C THR A 85 -7.94 5.44 -2.49
N HIS A 86 -8.52 4.35 -2.99
CA HIS A 86 -8.60 3.11 -2.23
C HIS A 86 -8.57 1.86 -3.12
N ASN A 87 -8.08 0.78 -2.53
CA ASN A 87 -7.97 -0.58 -3.06
C ASN A 87 -7.31 -0.66 -4.46
N PRO A 88 -6.00 -0.35 -4.54
CA PRO A 88 -5.29 -0.35 -5.81
C PRO A 88 -5.15 -1.78 -6.34
N HIS A 89 -4.88 -1.91 -7.64
CA HIS A 89 -4.37 -3.13 -8.25
C HIS A 89 -3.17 -2.75 -9.12
N LEU A 90 -2.14 -3.58 -9.09
CA LEU A 90 -0.89 -3.34 -9.82
C LEU A 90 -0.69 -4.47 -10.82
N LEU A 91 -0.50 -4.11 -12.09
CA LEU A 91 -0.22 -5.02 -13.19
C LEU A 91 0.90 -4.41 -14.02
N GLU A 92 1.93 -5.20 -14.35
CA GLU A 92 2.89 -4.84 -15.38
C GLU A 92 2.35 -5.28 -16.75
N TYR A 93 2.35 -4.38 -17.73
CA TYR A 93 1.93 -4.67 -19.10
C TYR A 93 2.81 -3.94 -20.11
N ASP A 94 3.38 -4.67 -21.08
CA ASP A 94 4.32 -4.14 -22.09
C ASP A 94 5.47 -3.30 -21.49
N GLY A 95 5.97 -3.73 -20.32
CA GLY A 95 7.04 -3.05 -19.60
C GLY A 95 6.64 -1.72 -18.93
N LYS A 96 5.35 -1.50 -18.69
CA LYS A 96 4.79 -0.36 -17.97
C LYS A 96 4.01 -0.80 -16.73
#